data_AF-A0A6J7AHM6-F1
#
_entry.id   AF-A0A6J7AHM6-F1
#
_cell.length_a   1.000
_cell.length_b   1.000
_cell.length_c   1.000
_cell.angle_alpha   90.00
_cell.angle_beta   90.00
_cell.angle_gamma   90.00
#
_symmetry.space_group_name_H-M   'P 1'
#
loop_
_entity.id
_entity.type
_entity.pdbx_description
1 polymer ?
#
loop_
_entity_poly.entity_id
_entity_poly.type
_entity_poly.pdbx_seq_one_letter_code
_entity_poly.pdbx_strand_id
1 'polypeptide(L)'
;MDLWKASGRGKKADDAKLWARFKESQDQFFAAKNADLKKRGDVMSANLAKREALILEIEALLPFTNIEETRKVFRDLARSWERIGMTQREKRGVLEARFQAVEKEIKSAEELHWRKSDPAAKARAADVVRQLTEAVDSYEKSSSKAVANGNEKKAKEARESADARRVWLAEAEKALAEFAN
;
A
#
# COMPACT_ATOMS: atom_id res chain seq x y z
N MET A 1 38.21 -48.30 -1.46
CA MET A 1 38.53 -46.86 -1.54
C MET A 1 39.71 -46.49 -0.62
N ASP A 2 40.55 -47.47 -0.21
CA ASP A 2 41.63 -47.28 0.79
C ASP A 2 43.05 -47.39 0.20
N LEU A 3 43.17 -47.58 -1.13
CA LEU A 3 44.46 -47.76 -1.82
C LEU A 3 45.42 -46.58 -1.64
N TRP A 4 44.91 -45.36 -1.47
CA TRP A 4 45.73 -44.17 -1.20
C TRP A 4 46.35 -44.18 0.21
N LYS A 5 45.76 -44.90 1.17
CA LYS A 5 46.29 -45.06 2.53
C LYS A 5 47.46 -46.04 2.59
N ALA A 6 47.53 -46.98 1.63
CA ALA A 6 48.64 -47.93 1.49
C ALA A 6 49.81 -47.35 0.65
N SER A 7 49.67 -46.13 0.13
CA SER A 7 50.73 -45.43 -0.58
C SER A 7 51.78 -44.95 0.42
N GLY A 8 53.04 -45.36 0.26
CA GLY A 8 54.15 -44.82 1.08
C GLY A 8 54.33 -43.31 0.86
N ARG A 9 55.05 -42.63 1.77
CA ARG A 9 55.44 -41.22 1.56
C ARG A 9 56.21 -41.06 0.25
N GLY A 10 55.82 -40.08 -0.55
CA GLY A 10 56.57 -39.70 -1.75
C GLY A 10 57.98 -39.20 -1.42
N LYS A 11 58.82 -39.04 -2.43
CA LYS A 11 60.10 -38.34 -2.26
C LYS A 11 59.80 -36.89 -1.90
N LYS A 12 60.51 -36.32 -0.92
CA LYS A 12 60.31 -34.91 -0.47
C LYS A 12 60.27 -33.91 -1.63
N ALA A 13 61.04 -34.14 -2.68
CA ALA A 13 61.07 -33.28 -3.87
C ALA A 13 59.76 -33.33 -4.69
N ASP A 14 59.13 -34.50 -4.79
CA ASP A 14 57.87 -34.67 -5.51
C ASP A 14 56.69 -34.15 -4.69
N ASP A 15 56.71 -34.35 -3.37
CA ASP A 15 55.74 -33.73 -2.44
C ASP A 15 55.81 -32.20 -2.52
N ALA A 16 57.01 -31.62 -2.56
CA ALA A 16 57.21 -30.18 -2.71
C ALA A 16 56.66 -29.65 -4.05
N LYS A 17 56.84 -30.39 -5.15
CA LYS A 17 56.28 -30.03 -6.47
C LYS A 17 54.75 -30.10 -6.48
N LEU A 18 54.17 -31.15 -5.92
CA LEU A 18 52.72 -31.30 -5.82
C LEU A 18 52.11 -30.22 -4.92
N TRP A 19 52.77 -29.92 -3.80
CA TRP A 19 52.37 -28.83 -2.91
C TRP A 19 52.45 -27.48 -3.60
N ALA A 20 53.53 -27.18 -4.34
CA ALA A 20 53.67 -25.93 -5.08
C ALA A 20 52.55 -25.76 -6.13
N ARG A 21 52.25 -26.81 -6.91
CA ARG A 21 51.15 -26.78 -7.90
C ARG A 21 49.78 -26.60 -7.25
N PHE A 22 49.55 -27.27 -6.12
CA PHE A 22 48.32 -27.08 -5.34
C PHE A 22 48.21 -25.65 -4.82
N LYS A 23 49.29 -25.12 -4.26
CA LYS A 23 49.33 -23.78 -3.68
C LYS A 23 49.12 -22.71 -4.74
N GLU A 24 49.76 -22.84 -5.90
CA GLU A 24 49.55 -21.95 -7.04
C GLU A 24 48.09 -21.95 -7.50
N SER A 25 47.48 -23.14 -7.64
CA SER A 25 46.06 -23.26 -8.00
C SER A 25 45.14 -22.64 -6.93
N GLN A 26 45.47 -22.84 -5.65
CA GLN A 26 44.75 -22.26 -4.53
C GLN A 26 44.84 -20.72 -4.53
N ASP A 27 46.02 -20.18 -4.76
CA ASP A 27 46.27 -18.74 -4.77
C ASP A 27 45.52 -18.07 -5.93
N GLN A 28 45.52 -18.68 -7.12
CA GLN A 28 44.72 -18.22 -8.25
C GLN A 28 43.22 -18.21 -7.94
N PHE A 29 42.70 -19.28 -7.33
CA PHE A 29 41.29 -19.37 -6.94
C PHE A 29 40.90 -18.29 -5.92
N PHE A 30 41.68 -18.13 -4.85
CA PHE A 30 41.37 -17.13 -3.82
C PHE A 30 41.56 -15.70 -4.31
N ALA A 31 42.53 -15.43 -5.19
CA ALA A 31 42.66 -14.14 -5.85
C ALA A 31 41.40 -13.79 -6.65
N ALA A 32 40.91 -14.72 -7.48
CA ALA A 32 39.69 -14.53 -8.27
C ALA A 32 38.44 -14.36 -7.37
N LYS A 33 38.31 -15.20 -6.34
CA LYS A 33 37.20 -15.12 -5.37
C LYS A 33 37.18 -13.77 -4.64
N ASN A 34 38.33 -13.32 -4.15
CA ASN A 34 38.43 -12.06 -3.42
C ASN A 34 38.13 -10.87 -4.34
N ALA A 35 38.58 -10.91 -5.60
CA ALA A 35 38.24 -9.89 -6.60
C ALA A 35 36.73 -9.82 -6.88
N ASP A 36 36.07 -10.98 -7.03
CA ASP A 36 34.61 -11.05 -7.21
C ASP A 36 33.85 -10.54 -5.97
N LEU A 37 34.25 -10.97 -4.76
CA LEU A 37 33.65 -10.49 -3.52
C LEU A 37 33.79 -8.98 -3.35
N LYS A 38 34.97 -8.42 -3.67
CA LYS A 38 35.19 -6.97 -3.65
C LYS A 38 34.27 -6.26 -4.64
N LYS A 39 34.19 -6.75 -5.89
CA LYS A 39 33.31 -6.17 -6.92
C LYS A 39 31.85 -6.18 -6.48
N ARG A 40 31.39 -7.28 -5.87
CA ARG A 40 30.02 -7.37 -5.32
C ARG A 40 29.80 -6.37 -4.19
N GLY A 41 30.76 -6.25 -3.26
CA GLY A 41 30.70 -5.27 -2.18
C GLY A 41 30.62 -3.84 -2.68
N ASP A 42 31.41 -3.49 -3.70
CA ASP A 42 31.41 -2.16 -4.32
C ASP A 42 30.05 -1.88 -4.99
N VAL A 43 29.50 -2.85 -5.73
CA VAL A 43 28.17 -2.73 -6.37
C VAL A 43 27.05 -2.59 -5.33
N MET A 44 27.07 -3.39 -4.26
CA MET A 44 26.06 -3.30 -3.20
C MET A 44 26.10 -1.96 -2.47
N SER A 45 27.28 -1.40 -2.26
CA SER A 45 27.46 -0.11 -1.60
C SER A 45 26.97 1.03 -2.50
N ALA A 46 27.26 0.97 -3.81
CA ALA A 46 26.73 1.93 -4.78
C ALA A 46 25.20 1.86 -4.89
N ASN A 47 24.62 0.65 -4.87
CA ASN A 47 23.17 0.47 -4.87
C ASN A 47 22.53 0.98 -3.57
N LEU A 48 23.19 0.78 -2.42
CA LEU A 48 22.70 1.28 -1.14
C LEU A 48 22.60 2.81 -1.17
N ALA A 49 23.64 3.51 -1.62
CA ALA A 49 23.61 4.97 -1.74
C ALA A 49 22.47 5.47 -2.64
N LYS A 50 22.19 4.76 -3.75
CA LYS A 50 21.04 5.06 -4.61
C LYS A 50 19.70 4.87 -3.91
N ARG A 51 19.53 3.80 -3.12
CA ARG A 51 18.30 3.59 -2.32
C ARG A 51 18.15 4.65 -1.24
N GLU A 52 19.25 5.03 -0.59
CA GLU A 52 19.25 6.07 0.45
C GLU A 52 18.89 7.45 -0.10
N ALA A 53 19.33 7.79 -1.32
CA ALA A 53 18.88 9.01 -1.99
C ALA A 53 17.40 8.92 -2.39
N LEU A 54 17.01 7.81 -3.02
CA LEU A 54 15.66 7.64 -3.55
C LEU A 54 14.59 7.59 -2.45
N ILE A 55 14.91 7.01 -1.29
CA ILE A 55 13.94 6.99 -0.18
C ILE A 55 13.63 8.39 0.34
N LEU A 56 14.58 9.32 0.29
CA LEU A 56 14.36 10.71 0.69
C LEU A 56 13.40 11.41 -0.29
N GLU A 57 13.53 11.15 -1.59
CA GLU A 57 12.59 11.66 -2.60
C GLU A 57 11.19 11.08 -2.41
N ILE A 58 11.08 9.79 -2.05
CA ILE A 58 9.81 9.13 -1.77
C ILE A 58 9.16 9.71 -0.51
N GLU A 59 9.91 9.90 0.56
CA GLU A 59 9.41 10.49 1.81
C GLU A 59 8.98 11.95 1.65
N ALA A 60 9.65 12.71 0.78
CA ALA A 60 9.29 14.08 0.44
C ALA A 60 7.92 14.21 -0.27
N LEU A 61 7.31 13.10 -0.69
CA LEU A 61 5.92 13.10 -1.15
C LEU A 61 4.92 13.36 0.00
N LEU A 62 5.35 13.20 1.25
CA LEU A 62 4.53 13.48 2.42
C LEU A 62 4.90 14.85 3.03
N PRO A 63 3.92 15.65 3.49
CA PRO A 63 2.48 15.48 3.29
C PRO A 63 2.06 15.89 1.86
N PHE A 64 0.96 15.33 1.35
CA PHE A 64 0.39 15.67 0.04
C PHE A 64 -1.05 16.17 0.15
N THR A 65 -1.47 16.96 -0.85
CA THR A 65 -2.86 17.43 -1.02
C THR A 65 -3.53 16.81 -2.25
N ASN A 66 -2.78 16.60 -3.33
CA ASN A 66 -3.27 15.98 -4.57
C ASN A 66 -2.88 14.49 -4.63
N ILE A 67 -3.85 13.60 -4.38
CA ILE A 67 -3.65 12.15 -4.37
C ILE A 67 -3.23 11.62 -5.75
N GLU A 68 -3.87 12.09 -6.83
CA GLU A 68 -3.63 11.55 -8.17
C GLU A 68 -2.22 11.86 -8.68
N GLU A 69 -1.77 13.11 -8.48
CA GLU A 69 -0.43 13.55 -8.83
C GLU A 69 0.63 12.83 -7.99
N THR A 70 0.41 12.76 -6.68
CA THR A 70 1.32 12.05 -5.76
C THR A 70 1.46 10.57 -6.12
N ARG A 71 0.36 9.89 -6.45
CA ARG A 71 0.36 8.49 -6.91
C ARG A 71 1.13 8.32 -8.21
N LYS A 72 1.05 9.28 -9.13
CA LYS A 72 1.82 9.24 -10.39
C LYS A 72 3.32 9.31 -10.09
N VAL A 73 3.76 10.29 -9.30
CA VAL A 73 5.16 10.46 -8.94
C VAL A 73 5.66 9.25 -8.14
N PHE A 74 4.89 8.77 -7.15
CA PHE A 74 5.23 7.59 -6.37
C PHE A 74 5.46 6.36 -7.25
N ARG A 75 4.63 6.11 -8.27
CA ARG A 75 4.83 4.98 -9.20
C ARG A 75 6.14 5.10 -9.99
N ASP A 76 6.55 6.31 -10.37
CA ASP A 76 7.80 6.54 -11.08
C ASP A 76 9.02 6.27 -10.18
N LEU A 77 8.95 6.72 -8.92
CA LEU A 77 9.96 6.45 -7.91
C LEU A 77 10.00 4.97 -7.51
N ALA A 78 8.85 4.31 -7.37
CA ALA A 78 8.75 2.88 -7.07
C ALA A 78 9.38 2.02 -8.19
N ARG A 79 9.14 2.36 -9.46
CA ARG A 79 9.83 1.71 -10.59
C ARG A 79 11.33 1.92 -10.52
N SER A 80 11.78 3.11 -10.12
CA SER A 80 13.21 3.39 -9.92
C SER A 80 13.78 2.58 -8.76
N TRP A 81 13.01 2.39 -7.68
CA TRP A 81 13.38 1.60 -6.50
C TRP A 81 13.62 0.13 -6.84
N GLU A 82 12.70 -0.48 -7.60
CA GLU A 82 12.77 -1.88 -8.03
C GLU A 82 13.96 -2.13 -8.96
N ARG A 83 14.34 -1.14 -9.78
CA ARG A 83 15.49 -1.23 -10.68
C ARG A 83 16.83 -1.21 -9.94
N ILE A 84 16.86 -0.74 -8.69
CA ILE A 84 18.08 -0.80 -7.88
C ILE A 84 18.29 -2.24 -7.42
N GLY A 85 19.37 -2.83 -7.92
CA GLY A 85 19.78 -4.21 -7.61
C GLY A 85 20.13 -4.42 -6.14
N MET A 86 20.78 -5.55 -5.86
CA MET A 86 21.06 -5.99 -4.49
C MET A 86 21.82 -4.94 -3.67
N THR A 87 21.40 -4.73 -2.43
CA THR A 87 22.03 -3.86 -1.42
C THR A 87 22.49 -4.68 -0.22
N GLN A 88 23.19 -4.04 0.71
CA GLN A 88 23.54 -4.64 2.00
C GLN A 88 22.28 -5.11 2.75
N ARG A 89 22.36 -6.33 3.32
CA ARG A 89 21.21 -7.02 3.92
C ARG A 89 20.66 -6.28 5.14
N GLU A 90 21.55 -5.71 5.92
CA GLU A 90 21.29 -5.02 7.18
C GLU A 90 20.42 -3.76 6.97
N LYS A 91 20.66 -3.04 5.87
CA LYS A 91 19.94 -1.81 5.54
C LYS A 91 18.64 -2.03 4.78
N ARG A 92 18.50 -3.18 4.11
CA ARG A 92 17.35 -3.48 3.25
C ARG A 92 16.02 -3.39 4.00
N GLY A 93 15.92 -3.96 5.19
CA GLY A 93 14.69 -3.98 5.97
C GLY A 93 14.23 -2.58 6.41
N VAL A 94 15.16 -1.74 6.84
CA VAL A 94 14.86 -0.36 7.28
C VAL A 94 14.39 0.49 6.10
N LEU A 95 15.08 0.40 4.97
CA LEU A 95 14.75 1.13 3.76
C LEU A 95 13.39 0.69 3.18
N GLU A 96 13.09 -0.61 3.23
CA GLU A 96 11.80 -1.16 2.81
C GLU A 96 10.66 -0.71 3.71
N ALA A 97 10.87 -0.69 5.04
CA ALA A 97 9.85 -0.22 5.97
C ALA A 97 9.48 1.26 5.75
N ARG A 98 10.48 2.11 5.46
CA ARG A 98 10.26 3.52 5.11
C ARG A 98 9.46 3.66 3.81
N PHE A 99 9.81 2.88 2.79
CA PHE A 99 9.08 2.84 1.53
C PHE A 99 7.60 2.46 1.74
N GLN A 100 7.37 1.39 2.49
CA GLN A 100 6.02 0.88 2.79
C GLN A 100 5.20 1.85 3.63
N ALA A 101 5.83 2.64 4.50
CA ALA A 101 5.14 3.68 5.27
C ALA A 101 4.52 4.73 4.32
N VAL A 102 5.29 5.24 3.37
CA VAL A 102 4.78 6.20 2.37
C VAL A 102 3.70 5.57 1.49
N GLU A 103 3.94 4.34 1.01
CA GLU A 103 2.96 3.61 0.21
C GLU A 103 1.62 3.45 0.94
N LYS A 104 1.67 3.13 2.23
CA LYS A 104 0.48 2.95 3.07
C LYS A 104 -0.32 4.25 3.23
N GLU A 105 0.36 5.37 3.46
CA GLU A 105 -0.30 6.68 3.57
C GLU A 105 -1.03 7.06 2.28
N ILE A 106 -0.35 6.88 1.12
CA ILE A 106 -0.96 7.15 -0.19
C ILE A 106 -2.18 6.24 -0.42
N LYS A 107 -2.05 4.93 -0.16
CA LYS A 107 -3.16 3.97 -0.32
C LYS A 107 -4.33 4.28 0.60
N SER A 108 -4.06 4.65 1.84
CA SER A 108 -5.10 4.98 2.83
C SER A 108 -5.86 6.25 2.43
N ALA A 109 -5.16 7.27 1.91
CA ALA A 109 -5.80 8.46 1.36
C ALA A 109 -6.65 8.15 0.12
N GLU A 110 -6.18 7.27 -0.77
CA GLU A 110 -6.93 6.82 -1.95
C GLU A 110 -8.19 6.04 -1.56
N GLU A 111 -8.12 5.14 -0.58
CA GLU A 111 -9.28 4.40 -0.08
C GLU A 111 -10.33 5.35 0.55
N LEU A 112 -9.89 6.37 1.28
CA LEU A 112 -10.79 7.39 1.84
C LEU A 112 -11.46 8.21 0.75
N HIS A 113 -10.70 8.64 -0.27
CA HIS A 113 -11.25 9.35 -1.43
C HIS A 113 -12.26 8.45 -2.18
N TRP A 114 -11.89 7.20 -2.46
CA TRP A 114 -12.76 6.24 -3.14
C TRP A 114 -14.06 6.00 -2.36
N ARG A 115 -14.00 5.82 -1.03
CA ARG A 115 -15.19 5.64 -0.18
C ARG A 115 -16.14 6.83 -0.28
N LYS A 116 -15.63 8.06 -0.30
CA LYS A 116 -16.43 9.28 -0.48
C LYS A 116 -16.96 9.43 -1.90
N SER A 117 -16.28 8.87 -2.89
CA SER A 117 -16.69 8.93 -4.30
C SER A 117 -17.44 7.69 -4.79
N ASP A 118 -17.67 6.67 -3.95
CA ASP A 118 -18.26 5.39 -4.35
C ASP A 118 -19.66 5.62 -4.97
N PRO A 119 -19.83 5.41 -6.29
CA PRO A 119 -21.09 5.68 -6.96
C PRO A 119 -22.23 4.81 -6.44
N ALA A 120 -21.94 3.58 -6.02
CA ALA A 120 -22.95 2.66 -5.49
C ALA A 120 -23.39 3.08 -4.08
N ALA A 121 -22.45 3.52 -3.22
CA ALA A 121 -22.78 4.05 -1.91
C ALA A 121 -23.60 5.35 -2.01
N LYS A 122 -23.17 6.28 -2.89
CA LYS A 122 -23.90 7.52 -3.19
C LYS A 122 -25.30 7.26 -3.72
N ALA A 123 -25.46 6.30 -4.64
CA ALA A 123 -26.77 5.92 -5.18
C ALA A 123 -27.70 5.34 -4.09
N ARG A 124 -27.17 4.49 -3.19
CA ARG A 124 -27.96 3.98 -2.05
C ARG A 124 -28.37 5.09 -1.10
N ALA A 125 -27.48 6.03 -0.77
CA ALA A 125 -27.82 7.17 0.07
C ALA A 125 -28.91 8.05 -0.58
N ALA A 126 -28.80 8.30 -1.90
CA ALA A 126 -29.81 9.03 -2.65
C ALA A 126 -31.16 8.31 -2.68
N ASP A 127 -31.16 6.98 -2.79
CA ASP A 127 -32.39 6.18 -2.76
C ASP A 127 -33.08 6.23 -1.39
N VAL A 128 -32.32 6.19 -0.29
CA VAL A 128 -32.87 6.35 1.07
C VAL A 128 -33.54 7.71 1.24
N VAL A 129 -32.87 8.79 0.79
CA VAL A 129 -33.45 10.14 0.79
C VAL A 129 -34.75 10.15 -0.01
N ARG A 130 -34.75 9.60 -1.23
CA ARG A 130 -35.96 9.51 -2.08
C ARG A 130 -37.11 8.77 -1.37
N GLN A 131 -36.84 7.60 -0.78
CA GLN A 131 -37.85 6.80 -0.08
C GLN A 131 -38.43 7.53 1.13
N LEU A 132 -37.60 8.24 1.90
CA LEU A 132 -38.04 9.03 3.05
C LEU A 132 -38.89 10.23 2.62
N THR A 133 -38.50 10.93 1.56
CA THR A 133 -39.28 12.03 0.98
C THR A 133 -40.64 11.54 0.50
N GLU A 134 -40.69 10.44 -0.27
CA GLU A 134 -41.95 9.83 -0.74
C GLU A 134 -42.86 9.40 0.42
N ALA A 135 -42.27 8.87 1.50
CA ALA A 135 -43.02 8.51 2.70
C ALA A 135 -43.60 9.74 3.41
N VAL A 136 -42.81 10.80 3.61
CA VAL A 136 -43.27 12.07 4.20
C VAL A 136 -44.43 12.64 3.39
N ASP A 137 -44.29 12.75 2.06
CA ASP A 137 -45.35 13.22 1.16
C ASP A 137 -46.63 12.38 1.27
N SER A 138 -46.50 11.06 1.36
CA SER A 138 -47.63 10.14 1.50
C SER A 138 -48.38 10.35 2.82
N TYR A 139 -47.66 10.54 3.92
CA TYR A 139 -48.26 10.83 5.24
C TYR A 139 -48.89 12.21 5.29
N GLU A 140 -48.29 13.23 4.66
CA GLU A 140 -48.88 14.56 4.55
C GLU A 140 -50.17 14.57 3.73
N LYS A 141 -50.18 13.86 2.60
CA LYS A 141 -51.41 13.66 1.79
C LYS A 141 -52.47 12.92 2.58
N SER A 142 -52.08 11.91 3.36
CA SER A 142 -53.00 11.14 4.20
C SER A 142 -53.57 11.97 5.35
N SER A 143 -52.75 12.84 5.96
CA SER A 143 -53.18 13.80 6.98
C SER A 143 -54.19 14.79 6.39
N SER A 144 -53.87 15.38 5.24
CA SER A 144 -54.74 16.33 4.53
C SER A 144 -56.10 15.73 4.16
N LYS A 145 -56.11 14.48 3.65
CA LYS A 145 -57.34 13.73 3.37
C LYS A 145 -58.16 13.45 4.64
N ALA A 146 -57.50 13.12 5.76
CA ALA A 146 -58.19 12.85 7.01
C ALA A 146 -58.83 14.12 7.60
N VAL A 147 -58.16 15.29 7.48
CA VAL A 147 -58.75 16.59 7.84
C VAL A 147 -59.98 16.89 6.99
N ALA A 148 -59.90 16.72 5.67
CA ALA A 148 -61.03 16.94 4.76
C ALA A 148 -62.25 16.05 5.08
N ASN A 149 -62.00 14.85 5.62
CA ASN A 149 -63.04 13.90 6.02
C ASN A 149 -63.49 14.06 7.49
N GLY A 150 -63.05 15.12 8.19
CA GLY A 150 -63.43 15.39 9.59
C GLY A 150 -62.83 14.42 10.62
N ASN A 151 -61.82 13.62 10.25
CA ASN A 151 -61.18 12.66 11.15
C ASN A 151 -59.87 13.23 11.71
N GLU A 152 -59.98 14.11 12.71
CA GLU A 152 -58.85 14.82 13.32
C GLU A 152 -57.82 13.89 13.97
N LYS A 153 -58.27 12.81 14.62
CA LYS A 153 -57.36 11.84 15.25
C LYS A 153 -56.43 11.21 14.21
N LYS A 154 -56.98 10.71 13.11
CA LYS A 154 -56.20 10.10 12.03
C LYS A 154 -55.30 11.13 11.32
N ALA A 155 -55.75 12.38 11.21
CA ALA A 155 -54.93 13.46 10.67
C ALA A 155 -53.69 13.73 11.53
N LYS A 156 -53.85 13.75 12.85
CA LYS A 156 -52.76 13.96 13.82
C LYS A 156 -51.74 12.81 13.77
N GLU A 157 -52.20 11.55 13.80
CA GLU A 157 -51.33 10.37 13.73
C GLU A 157 -50.50 10.34 12.44
N ALA A 158 -51.09 10.71 11.30
CA ALA A 158 -50.38 10.82 10.03
C ALA A 158 -49.35 11.97 10.05
N ARG A 159 -49.66 13.08 10.71
CA ARG A 159 -48.73 14.23 10.84
C ARG A 159 -47.54 13.89 11.71
N GLU A 160 -47.77 13.28 12.87
CA GLU A 160 -46.71 12.77 13.76
C GLU A 160 -45.82 11.74 13.04
N SER A 161 -46.43 10.88 12.20
CA SER A 161 -45.70 9.94 11.34
C SER A 161 -44.82 10.64 10.31
N ALA A 162 -45.28 11.73 9.69
CA ALA A 162 -44.49 12.54 8.78
C ALA A 162 -43.34 13.24 9.53
N ASP A 163 -43.61 13.84 10.69
CA ASP A 163 -42.61 14.52 11.52
C ASP A 163 -41.49 13.57 11.95
N ALA A 164 -41.83 12.36 12.39
CA ALA A 164 -40.83 11.35 12.73
C ALA A 164 -39.91 11.02 11.54
N ARG A 165 -40.46 10.95 10.32
CA ARG A 165 -39.69 10.64 9.11
C ARG A 165 -38.87 11.82 8.60
N ARG A 166 -39.30 13.06 8.85
CA ARG A 166 -38.49 14.26 8.57
C ARG A 166 -37.19 14.29 9.38
N VAL A 167 -37.20 13.81 10.62
CA VAL A 167 -35.98 13.70 11.43
C VAL A 167 -34.98 12.75 10.76
N TRP A 168 -35.45 11.59 10.30
CA TRP A 168 -34.61 10.63 9.58
C TRP A 168 -34.17 11.14 8.20
N LEU A 169 -35.04 11.87 7.49
CA LEU A 169 -34.74 12.49 6.20
C LEU A 169 -33.58 13.49 6.34
N ALA A 170 -33.63 14.37 7.34
CA ALA A 170 -32.58 15.34 7.58
C ALA A 170 -31.21 14.67 7.84
N GLU A 171 -31.20 13.53 8.52
CA GLU A 171 -29.96 12.77 8.74
C GLU A 171 -29.48 12.06 7.46
N ALA A 172 -30.39 11.50 6.68
CA ALA A 172 -30.07 10.89 5.38
C ALA A 172 -29.52 11.92 4.36
N GLU A 173 -30.05 13.15 4.37
CA GLU A 173 -29.57 14.25 3.52
C GLU A 173 -28.16 14.68 3.90
N LYS A 174 -27.81 14.73 5.19
CA LYS A 174 -26.43 14.98 5.63
C LYS A 174 -25.50 13.87 5.16
N ALA A 175 -25.89 12.61 5.33
CA ALA A 175 -25.09 11.47 4.89
C ALA A 175 -24.87 11.48 3.36
N LEU A 176 -25.89 11.89 2.57
CA LEU A 176 -25.74 12.07 1.13
C LEU A 176 -24.78 13.23 0.78
N ALA A 177 -24.81 14.32 1.55
CA ALA A 177 -23.93 15.47 1.35
C ALA A 177 -22.44 15.14 1.61
N GLU A 178 -22.13 14.13 2.42
CA GLU A 178 -20.76 13.65 2.62
C GLU A 178 -20.12 13.10 1.32
N PHE A 179 -20.91 12.68 0.33
CA PHE A 179 -20.46 12.24 -0.99
C PHE A 179 -20.33 13.39 -2.02
N ALA A 180 -20.54 14.63 -1.61
CA ALA A 180 -20.41 15.83 -2.46
C ALA A 180 -19.17 16.68 -2.12
N ASN A 181 -18.49 16.38 -1.00
CA ASN A 181 -17.32 17.11 -0.48
C ASN A 181 -16.02 16.31 -0.58
#